data_AF-A0A165RUF1-F1
#
_entry.id   AF-A0A165RUF1-F1
#
_cell.length_a   1.000
_cell.length_b   1.000
_cell.length_c   1.000
_cell.angle_alpha   90.00
_cell.angle_beta   90.00
_cell.angle_gamma   90.00
#
_symmetry.space_group_name_H-M   'P 1'
#
loop_
_entity.id
_entity.type
_entity.pdbx_description
1 polymer ?
#
loop_
_entity_poly.entity_id
_entity_poly.type
_entity_poly.pdbx_seq_one_letter_code
_entity_poly.pdbx_strand_id
1 'polypeptide(L)'
;MPRKKPTKSTSLVPSTYNEDERSEDTEEVDTRDNDSDPKMCHKCKEPPLPSEVNIKYNVSVFSAVEMKKSKNKRESKNSLLHLSSMEPFDTWKAQILVKIDMALSPKKIEWSNYKVSFSILHISTLPLNVTTSDNYDIMLGCALKMKNGAVTVMVAEKAHKKKWKRDEVVEKRKDKENADTEDEGLENSEGNGDKEDDEELGGRKKKKTKILKKSDIDKSNVVINNNIKALMNWWSCSMGHCTSNWCLVDPVELRTLHFALSMAHLNIWAAAMEAGDSVKATIDKPTNHKMFDALPANKTGMTSLLTECCNQMKASKDSRPVFNINIPAEFAALFHHPSLPVYPPAPVPNLTSVVPPLLASVNGSSLGDSMLIPSGNTCGFQMTIKDFCTSYELGPAIQQKLLDNGFLKMHSFQYIALSDLKEMSFHHGEIAELHDAIAHWCFVKAQ
;
A
#
# COMPACT_ATOMS: atom_id res chain seq x y z
N MET A 1 39.90 -20.64 -44.58
CA MET A 1 41.03 -20.18 -43.73
C MET A 1 40.48 -19.52 -42.48
N PRO A 2 40.67 -20.11 -41.28
CA PRO A 2 40.16 -19.54 -40.04
C PRO A 2 41.20 -18.64 -39.36
N ARG A 3 40.85 -17.38 -39.08
CA ARG A 3 41.67 -16.47 -38.27
C ARG A 3 41.40 -16.73 -36.78
N LYS A 4 42.40 -17.32 -36.11
CA LYS A 4 42.52 -17.40 -34.66
C LYS A 4 42.64 -15.98 -34.08
N LYS A 5 41.89 -15.68 -33.01
CA LYS A 5 42.14 -14.53 -32.12
C LYS A 5 42.72 -15.05 -30.80
N PRO A 6 43.69 -14.32 -30.19
CA PRO A 6 44.44 -14.81 -29.05
C PRO A 6 43.73 -14.55 -27.71
N THR A 7 43.91 -15.51 -26.82
CA THR A 7 43.66 -15.45 -25.37
C THR A 7 44.65 -14.49 -24.71
N LYS A 8 44.15 -13.60 -23.83
CA LYS A 8 45.00 -12.82 -22.93
C LYS A 8 44.69 -13.22 -21.49
N SER A 9 45.67 -13.93 -20.93
CA SER A 9 45.84 -14.24 -19.52
C SER A 9 46.18 -12.94 -18.77
N THR A 10 45.46 -12.65 -17.69
CA THR A 10 45.84 -11.60 -16.73
C THR A 10 46.02 -12.26 -15.38
N SER A 11 47.23 -12.10 -14.85
CA SER A 11 47.79 -12.73 -13.68
C SER A 11 47.19 -12.21 -12.38
N LEU A 12 47.12 -13.15 -11.43
CA LEU A 12 47.01 -12.96 -9.99
C LEU A 12 48.12 -12.01 -9.48
N VAL A 13 47.73 -11.09 -8.60
CA VAL A 13 48.63 -10.39 -7.67
C VAL A 13 48.05 -10.61 -6.26
N PRO A 14 48.84 -11.11 -5.29
CA PRO A 14 48.41 -11.23 -3.90
C PRO A 14 48.66 -9.90 -3.16
N SER A 15 47.61 -9.37 -2.54
CA SER A 15 47.69 -8.20 -1.65
C SER A 15 47.97 -8.68 -0.23
N THR A 16 49.20 -8.53 0.21
CA THR A 16 49.64 -8.62 1.60
C THR A 16 49.17 -7.37 2.34
N TYR A 17 48.27 -7.53 3.32
CA TYR A 17 47.99 -6.48 4.29
C TYR A 17 48.79 -6.75 5.56
N ASN A 18 49.56 -5.74 5.93
CA ASN A 18 50.43 -5.69 7.09
C ASN A 18 49.62 -5.67 8.39
N GLU A 19 50.10 -6.44 9.35
CA GLU A 19 49.81 -6.31 10.77
C GLU A 19 50.58 -5.07 11.26
N ASP A 20 49.88 -3.95 11.48
CA ASP A 20 50.43 -2.81 12.22
C ASP A 20 49.91 -2.87 13.66
N GLU A 21 50.85 -3.22 14.54
CA GLU A 21 50.82 -3.05 15.97
C GLU A 21 50.45 -1.60 16.34
N ARG A 22 49.43 -1.42 17.18
CA ARG A 22 49.17 -0.13 17.83
C ARG A 22 48.99 -0.31 19.33
N SER A 23 50.14 -0.22 19.99
CA SER A 23 50.44 0.45 21.27
C SER A 23 49.30 0.56 22.29
N GLU A 24 49.48 -0.21 23.36
CA GLU A 24 48.97 0.03 24.70
C GLU A 24 49.50 1.38 25.22
N ASP A 25 48.60 2.33 25.49
CA ASP A 25 48.87 3.45 26.38
C ASP A 25 47.73 3.50 27.42
N THR A 26 48.00 2.86 28.55
CA THR A 26 47.26 3.01 29.81
C THR A 26 47.62 4.36 30.42
N GLU A 27 46.75 5.36 30.25
CA GLU A 27 46.74 6.54 31.10
C GLU A 27 45.84 6.29 32.32
N GLU A 28 46.49 6.13 33.48
CA GLU A 28 45.88 6.23 34.80
C GLU A 28 45.36 7.66 35.01
N VAL A 29 44.04 7.84 34.92
CA VAL A 29 43.38 9.06 35.40
C VAL A 29 42.96 8.84 36.85
N ASP A 30 43.72 9.51 37.73
CA ASP A 30 43.53 9.67 39.16
C ASP A 30 42.21 10.44 39.43
N THR A 31 41.10 9.72 39.59
CA THR A 31 39.83 10.29 40.05
C THR A 31 39.82 10.37 41.57
N ARG A 32 40.08 11.59 42.06
CA ARG A 32 39.90 12.00 43.45
C ARG A 32 38.50 11.68 43.96
N ASP A 33 38.48 11.07 45.13
CA ASP A 33 37.33 10.84 46.00
C ASP A 33 36.52 12.12 46.22
N ASN A 34 35.29 12.14 45.71
CA ASN A 34 34.22 12.98 46.22
C ASN A 34 33.18 12.04 46.85
N ASP A 35 33.37 11.77 48.13
CA ASP A 35 32.37 11.24 49.04
C ASP A 35 31.16 12.20 49.06
N SER A 36 30.16 11.87 48.27
CA SER A 36 28.83 12.46 48.33
C SER A 36 27.84 11.32 48.27
N ASP A 37 27.43 10.87 49.46
CA ASP A 37 26.40 9.85 49.71
C ASP A 37 25.27 9.93 48.67
N PRO A 38 25.21 8.98 47.70
CA PRO A 38 24.08 8.91 46.80
C PRO A 38 22.91 8.34 47.59
N LYS A 39 21.97 9.22 47.95
CA LYS A 39 20.61 8.87 48.36
C LYS A 39 20.11 7.74 47.47
N MET A 40 20.03 6.54 48.04
CA MET A 40 19.56 5.33 47.37
C MET A 40 18.20 5.59 46.72
N CYS A 41 18.24 5.82 45.41
CA CYS A 41 17.05 5.89 44.58
C CYS A 41 16.35 4.53 44.68
N HIS A 42 15.06 4.58 45.01
CA HIS A 42 14.21 3.41 45.17
C HIS A 42 14.27 2.52 43.92
N LYS A 43 15.04 1.43 44.02
CA LYS A 43 14.80 0.13 43.37
C LYS A 43 14.06 0.25 42.03
N CYS A 44 14.77 0.64 40.97
CA CYS A 44 14.33 0.46 39.59
C CYS A 44 14.07 -1.03 39.37
N LYS A 45 12.83 -1.47 39.63
CA LYS A 45 12.37 -2.79 39.25
C LYS A 45 12.41 -2.83 37.72
N GLU A 46 13.30 -3.66 37.19
CA GLU A 46 13.32 -4.02 35.78
C GLU A 46 11.87 -4.35 35.35
N PRO A 47 11.35 -3.72 34.28
CA PRO A 47 10.00 -3.97 33.83
C PRO A 47 9.87 -5.48 33.57
N PRO A 48 8.87 -6.16 34.16
CA PRO A 48 8.73 -7.60 34.02
C PRO A 48 8.66 -7.95 32.55
N LEU A 49 9.56 -8.84 32.10
CA LEU A 49 9.57 -9.35 30.74
C LEU A 49 8.14 -9.81 30.39
N PRO A 50 7.66 -9.49 29.17
CA PRO A 50 6.31 -9.86 28.77
C PRO A 50 6.16 -11.38 28.88
N SER A 51 5.30 -11.81 29.79
CA SER A 51 5.01 -13.23 30.02
C SER A 51 4.61 -13.87 28.70
N GLU A 52 5.30 -14.93 28.31
CA GLU A 52 5.01 -15.69 27.10
C GLU A 52 3.56 -16.20 27.15
N VAL A 53 2.72 -15.71 26.24
CA VAL A 53 1.30 -16.10 26.20
C VAL A 53 1.12 -17.22 25.18
N ASN A 54 0.59 -18.35 25.63
CA ASN A 54 0.22 -19.44 24.72
C ASN A 54 -1.10 -19.15 24.02
N ILE A 55 -1.07 -19.11 22.69
CA ILE A 55 -2.23 -18.89 21.82
C ILE A 55 -2.76 -20.24 21.34
N LYS A 56 -4.08 -20.41 21.41
CA LYS A 56 -4.79 -21.63 21.02
C LYS A 56 -5.37 -21.46 19.61
N TYR A 57 -4.93 -22.28 18.66
CA TYR A 57 -5.39 -22.28 17.28
C TYR A 57 -6.29 -23.49 17.00
N ASN A 58 -7.55 -23.25 16.70
CA ASN A 58 -8.49 -24.26 16.20
C ASN A 58 -8.40 -24.30 14.67
N VAL A 59 -7.71 -25.30 14.12
CA VAL A 59 -7.42 -25.39 12.67
C VAL A 59 -8.45 -26.30 11.99
N SER A 60 -9.25 -25.75 11.10
CA SER A 60 -10.22 -26.47 10.26
C SER A 60 -9.69 -26.61 8.83
N VAL A 61 -9.40 -27.83 8.40
CA VAL A 61 -8.85 -28.12 7.06
C VAL A 61 -9.93 -28.68 6.14
N PHE A 62 -10.08 -28.09 4.95
CA PHE A 62 -11.04 -28.48 3.92
C PHE A 62 -10.31 -28.88 2.63
N SER A 63 -10.65 -30.05 2.09
CA SER A 63 -10.15 -30.49 0.78
C SER A 63 -10.81 -29.72 -0.35
N ALA A 64 -10.22 -29.75 -1.54
CA ALA A 64 -10.79 -29.11 -2.72
C ALA A 64 -12.14 -29.71 -3.12
N VAL A 65 -12.41 -30.98 -2.80
CA VAL A 65 -13.70 -31.64 -3.02
C VAL A 65 -14.74 -31.12 -2.04
N GLU A 66 -14.39 -31.00 -0.76
CA GLU A 66 -15.28 -30.43 0.27
C GLU A 66 -15.64 -28.98 -0.04
N MET A 67 -14.67 -28.19 -0.53
CA MET A 67 -14.89 -26.78 -0.88
C MET A 67 -15.89 -26.59 -2.03
N LYS A 68 -16.16 -27.61 -2.85
CA LYS A 68 -17.20 -27.57 -3.89
C LYS A 68 -18.61 -27.82 -3.36
N LYS A 69 -18.75 -28.45 -2.18
CA LYS A 69 -20.05 -28.65 -1.55
C LYS A 69 -20.60 -27.31 -1.05
N SER A 70 -21.93 -27.23 -0.86
CA SER A 70 -22.56 -26.10 -0.20
C SER A 70 -22.09 -25.96 1.24
N LYS A 71 -22.07 -24.74 1.79
CA LYS A 71 -21.46 -24.42 3.10
C LYS A 71 -21.89 -25.35 4.24
N ASN A 72 -23.17 -25.71 4.28
CA ASN A 72 -23.75 -26.55 5.35
C ASN A 72 -23.44 -28.04 5.19
N LYS A 73 -22.93 -28.48 4.04
CA LYS A 73 -22.59 -29.87 3.73
C LYS A 73 -21.07 -30.12 3.71
N ARG A 74 -20.25 -29.10 4.02
CA ARG A 74 -18.80 -29.24 4.05
C ARG A 74 -18.38 -29.90 5.35
N GLU A 75 -17.58 -30.93 5.24
CA GLU A 75 -16.93 -31.55 6.38
C GLU A 75 -15.51 -31.01 6.50
N SER A 76 -15.16 -30.56 7.71
CA SER A 76 -13.79 -30.13 8.04
C SER A 76 -13.10 -31.20 8.85
N LYS A 77 -11.79 -31.37 8.61
CA LYS A 77 -10.92 -32.08 9.54
C LYS A 77 -10.37 -31.04 10.52
N ASN A 78 -10.84 -31.11 11.75
CA ASN A 78 -10.45 -30.18 12.81
C ASN A 78 -9.24 -30.71 13.57
N SER A 79 -8.30 -29.82 13.87
CA SER A 79 -7.14 -30.11 14.70
C SER A 79 -6.85 -28.94 15.62
N LEU A 80 -6.22 -29.23 16.75
CA LEU A 80 -5.82 -28.22 17.72
C LEU A 80 -4.31 -28.00 17.69
N LEU A 81 -3.90 -26.74 17.81
CA LEU A 81 -2.51 -26.31 17.85
C LEU A 81 -2.34 -25.25 18.94
N HIS A 82 -1.27 -25.38 19.73
CA HIS A 82 -0.90 -24.42 20.76
C HIS A 82 0.49 -23.90 20.40
N LEU A 83 0.65 -22.58 20.29
CA LEU A 83 1.94 -21.95 20.00
C LEU A 83 2.12 -20.71 20.87
N SER A 84 3.38 -20.36 21.10
CA SER A 84 3.76 -19.13 21.78
C SER A 84 3.37 -17.90 20.95
N SER A 85 3.04 -16.79 21.62
CA SER A 85 2.84 -15.50 20.98
C SER A 85 4.09 -14.90 20.33
N MET A 86 5.27 -15.44 20.67
CA MET A 86 6.57 -15.02 20.11
C MET A 86 7.01 -15.88 18.92
N GLU A 87 6.20 -16.86 18.52
CA GLU A 87 6.55 -17.75 17.43
C GLU A 87 6.60 -16.98 16.09
N PRO A 88 7.69 -17.06 15.31
CA PRO A 88 7.77 -16.36 14.04
C PRO A 88 6.79 -16.94 13.02
N PHE A 89 6.39 -16.10 12.06
CA PHE A 89 5.40 -16.46 11.03
C PHE A 89 5.76 -17.74 10.27
N ASP A 90 7.03 -17.94 9.94
CA ASP A 90 7.48 -19.13 9.20
C ASP A 90 7.34 -20.42 10.01
N THR A 91 7.58 -20.40 11.32
CA THR A 91 7.33 -21.59 12.16
C THR A 91 5.84 -21.86 12.30
N TRP A 92 5.03 -20.84 12.54
CA TRP A 92 3.56 -20.99 12.55
C TRP A 92 3.07 -21.60 11.23
N LYS A 93 3.55 -21.09 10.10
CA LYS A 93 3.25 -21.58 8.75
C LYS A 93 3.65 -23.05 8.58
N ALA A 94 4.85 -23.43 9.01
CA ALA A 94 5.31 -24.82 8.97
C ALA A 94 4.41 -25.74 9.80
N GLN A 95 3.98 -25.31 10.99
CA GLN A 95 3.06 -26.07 11.85
C GLN A 95 1.69 -26.25 11.19
N ILE A 96 1.17 -25.24 10.51
CA ILE A 96 -0.06 -25.37 9.71
C ILE A 96 0.12 -26.37 8.57
N LEU A 97 1.26 -26.38 7.87
CA LEU A 97 1.55 -27.36 6.82
C LEU A 97 1.60 -28.80 7.35
N VAL A 98 2.15 -29.01 8.56
CA VAL A 98 2.11 -30.32 9.23
C VAL A 98 0.68 -30.76 9.50
N LYS A 99 -0.19 -29.86 10.01
CA LYS A 99 -1.62 -30.18 10.23
C LYS A 99 -2.34 -30.50 8.91
N ILE A 100 -1.99 -29.84 7.81
CA ILE A 100 -2.53 -30.13 6.49
C ILE A 100 -2.11 -31.53 6.02
N ASP A 101 -0.83 -31.89 6.19
CA ASP A 101 -0.31 -33.20 5.80
C ASP A 101 -1.02 -34.34 6.55
N MET A 102 -1.14 -34.19 7.88
CA MET A 102 -1.87 -35.13 8.71
C MET A 102 -3.34 -35.26 8.31
N ALA A 103 -3.99 -34.16 7.91
CA ALA A 103 -5.40 -34.15 7.58
C ALA A 103 -5.70 -34.69 6.17
N LEU A 104 -4.90 -34.32 5.16
CA LEU A 104 -5.21 -34.57 3.75
C LEU A 104 -4.27 -35.58 3.07
N SER A 105 -3.10 -35.84 3.66
CA SER A 105 -2.00 -36.63 3.07
C SER A 105 -1.75 -36.30 1.59
N PRO A 106 -1.55 -35.01 1.25
CA PRO A 106 -1.45 -34.58 -0.13
C PRO A 106 -0.13 -35.04 -0.75
N LYS A 107 -0.11 -35.28 -2.06
CA LYS A 107 1.12 -35.70 -2.77
C LYS A 107 2.23 -34.63 -2.76
N LYS A 108 1.85 -33.36 -2.66
CA LYS A 108 2.78 -32.22 -2.65
C LYS A 108 2.22 -31.14 -1.75
N ILE A 109 2.98 -30.77 -0.73
CA ILE A 109 2.60 -29.75 0.25
C ILE A 109 3.29 -28.45 -0.13
N GLU A 110 2.53 -27.48 -0.64
CA GLU A 110 3.01 -26.12 -0.88
C GLU A 110 1.99 -25.12 -0.35
N TRP A 111 2.45 -24.11 0.41
CA TRP A 111 1.58 -23.08 0.99
C TRP A 111 0.67 -22.41 -0.04
N SER A 112 1.19 -22.17 -1.25
CA SER A 112 0.43 -21.55 -2.36
C SER A 112 -0.79 -22.34 -2.82
N ASN A 113 -0.83 -23.65 -2.57
CA ASN A 113 -1.95 -24.53 -2.93
C ASN A 113 -3.12 -24.41 -1.95
N TYR A 114 -2.95 -23.67 -0.86
CA TYR A 114 -3.97 -23.47 0.15
C TYR A 114 -4.35 -21.99 0.25
N LYS A 115 -5.59 -21.74 0.64
CA LYS A 115 -6.07 -20.44 1.10
C LYS A 115 -6.22 -20.54 2.60
N VAL A 116 -5.41 -19.79 3.33
CA VAL A 116 -5.42 -19.77 4.81
C VAL A 116 -6.04 -18.45 5.26
N SER A 117 -7.05 -18.55 6.11
CA SER A 117 -7.75 -17.41 6.69
C SER A 117 -8.01 -17.66 8.18
N PHE A 118 -8.09 -16.61 8.98
CA PHE A 118 -8.40 -16.69 10.41
C PHE A 118 -9.64 -15.88 10.77
N SER A 119 -10.30 -16.28 11.85
CA SER A 119 -11.32 -15.49 12.53
C SER A 119 -11.12 -15.56 14.03
N ILE A 120 -11.48 -14.48 14.71
CA ILE A 120 -11.35 -14.35 16.17
C ILE A 120 -12.72 -13.95 16.68
N LEU A 121 -13.32 -14.82 17.49
CA LEU A 121 -14.68 -14.61 17.98
C LEU A 121 -14.76 -13.26 18.72
N HIS A 122 -15.77 -12.46 18.39
CA HIS A 122 -16.03 -11.11 18.92
C HIS A 122 -15.10 -9.98 18.48
N ILE A 123 -13.91 -10.26 17.91
CA ILE A 123 -13.00 -9.22 17.42
C ILE A 123 -13.06 -9.10 15.89
N SER A 124 -12.98 -10.22 15.20
CA SER A 124 -13.04 -10.29 13.74
C SER A 124 -13.86 -11.50 13.32
N THR A 125 -15.16 -11.25 13.11
CA THR A 125 -16.13 -12.26 12.69
C THR A 125 -15.97 -12.62 11.22
N LEU A 126 -15.44 -11.69 10.41
CA LEU A 126 -15.15 -11.92 9.00
C LEU A 126 -13.78 -12.60 8.84
N PRO A 127 -13.69 -13.73 8.14
CA PRO A 127 -12.40 -14.39 7.92
C PRO A 127 -11.41 -13.52 7.16
N LEU A 128 -10.25 -13.25 7.75
CA LEU A 128 -9.15 -12.49 7.15
C LEU A 128 -8.08 -13.45 6.61
N ASN A 129 -7.52 -13.19 5.42
CA ASN A 129 -6.50 -14.07 4.84
C ASN A 129 -5.13 -13.86 5.52
N VAL A 130 -4.40 -14.95 5.79
CA VAL A 130 -3.02 -14.89 6.28
C VAL A 130 -2.08 -15.26 5.13
N THR A 131 -1.54 -14.24 4.45
CA THR A 131 -0.62 -14.43 3.32
C THR A 131 0.77 -13.87 3.56
N THR A 132 0.88 -12.88 4.45
CA THR A 132 2.09 -12.11 4.76
C THR A 132 2.35 -12.13 6.27
N SER A 133 3.57 -11.75 6.66
CA SER A 133 3.93 -11.57 8.08
C SER A 133 3.05 -10.52 8.74
N ASP A 134 2.76 -9.41 8.08
CA ASP A 134 1.94 -8.34 8.65
C ASP A 134 0.52 -8.83 9.04
N ASN A 135 -0.08 -9.70 8.21
CA ASN A 135 -1.39 -10.28 8.51
C ASN A 135 -1.33 -11.22 9.72
N TYR A 136 -0.18 -11.88 9.91
CA TYR A 136 0.08 -12.72 11.08
C TYR A 136 0.24 -11.87 12.34
N ASP A 137 0.96 -10.74 12.27
CA ASP A 137 1.10 -9.81 13.39
C ASP A 137 -0.24 -9.20 13.81
N ILE A 138 -1.11 -8.87 12.84
CA ILE A 138 -2.48 -8.44 13.12
C ILE A 138 -3.27 -9.54 13.84
N MET A 139 -3.16 -10.79 13.38
CA MET A 139 -3.81 -11.93 14.04
C MET A 139 -3.31 -12.09 15.49
N LEU A 140 -2.00 -12.01 15.74
CA LEU A 140 -1.41 -12.07 17.07
C LEU A 140 -1.89 -10.92 17.95
N GLY A 141 -1.87 -9.68 17.45
CA GLY A 141 -2.34 -8.51 18.17
C GLY A 141 -3.82 -8.60 18.54
N CYS A 142 -4.66 -9.19 17.69
CA CYS A 142 -6.05 -9.48 18.03
C CYS A 142 -6.18 -10.62 19.04
N ALA A 143 -5.40 -11.69 18.92
CA ALA A 143 -5.45 -12.84 19.83
C ALA A 143 -5.03 -12.46 21.26
N LEU A 144 -3.98 -11.64 21.41
CA LEU A 144 -3.46 -11.17 22.70
C LEU A 144 -4.44 -10.26 23.44
N LYS A 145 -5.37 -9.60 22.73
CA LYS A 145 -6.45 -8.81 23.35
C LYS A 145 -7.53 -9.69 23.99
N MET A 146 -7.57 -10.99 23.69
CA MET A 146 -8.51 -11.92 24.30
C MET A 146 -7.91 -12.58 25.54
N LYS A 147 -8.73 -12.73 26.58
CA LYS A 147 -8.35 -13.44 27.81
C LYS A 147 -7.86 -14.88 27.57
N ASN A 148 -8.38 -15.56 26.54
CA ASN A 148 -8.08 -16.96 26.25
C ASN A 148 -7.25 -17.19 24.98
N GLY A 149 -6.86 -16.12 24.26
CA GLY A 149 -6.04 -16.21 23.05
C GLY A 149 -6.50 -17.25 22.02
N ALA A 150 -7.81 -17.41 21.79
CA ALA A 150 -8.33 -18.45 20.92
C ALA A 150 -8.57 -17.92 19.50
N VAL A 151 -7.93 -18.55 18.51
CA VAL A 151 -8.01 -18.18 17.10
C VAL A 151 -8.55 -19.36 16.29
N THR A 152 -9.52 -19.13 15.42
CA THR A 152 -9.99 -20.14 14.48
C THR A 152 -9.30 -19.94 13.14
N VAL A 153 -8.56 -20.95 12.68
CA VAL A 153 -7.82 -20.92 11.40
C VAL A 153 -8.52 -21.86 10.42
N MET A 154 -8.98 -21.31 9.30
CA MET A 154 -9.56 -22.09 8.21
C MET A 154 -8.53 -22.24 7.09
N VAL A 155 -8.30 -23.49 6.69
CA VAL A 155 -7.43 -23.85 5.58
C VAL A 155 -8.27 -24.51 4.49
N ALA A 156 -8.32 -23.89 3.32
CA ALA A 156 -9.03 -24.42 2.16
C ALA A 156 -8.05 -24.75 1.03
N GLU A 157 -8.02 -26.01 0.60
CA GLU A 157 -7.25 -26.42 -0.58
C GLU A 157 -7.84 -25.76 -1.85
N LYS A 158 -6.99 -25.11 -2.64
CA LYS A 158 -7.38 -24.50 -3.91
C LYS A 158 -7.61 -25.60 -4.94
N ALA A 159 -8.73 -25.53 -5.65
CA ALA A 159 -8.94 -26.43 -6.78
C ALA A 159 -7.85 -26.19 -7.83
N HIS A 160 -7.02 -27.22 -8.11
CA HIS A 160 -6.16 -27.19 -9.27
C HIS A 160 -7.04 -26.99 -10.50
N LYS A 161 -6.92 -25.83 -11.15
CA LYS A 161 -7.54 -25.60 -12.45
C LYS A 161 -6.89 -26.60 -13.39
N LYS A 162 -7.52 -27.77 -13.56
CA LYS A 162 -7.22 -28.66 -14.68
C LYS A 162 -7.42 -27.77 -15.89
N LYS A 163 -6.33 -27.35 -16.53
CA LYS A 163 -6.38 -26.59 -17.77
C LYS A 163 -7.09 -27.51 -18.76
N TRP A 164 -8.41 -27.39 -18.83
CA TRP A 164 -9.24 -28.19 -19.72
C TRP A 164 -8.77 -27.82 -21.10
N LYS A 165 -8.09 -28.75 -21.76
CA LYS A 165 -7.78 -28.68 -23.18
C LYS A 165 -9.10 -28.79 -23.94
N ARG A 166 -9.89 -27.71 -23.97
CA ARG A 166 -11.19 -27.71 -24.66
C ARG A 166 -11.08 -27.24 -26.11
N ASP A 167 -9.94 -26.66 -26.51
CA ASP A 167 -9.84 -26.02 -27.82
C ASP A 167 -9.17 -26.90 -28.90
N GLU A 168 -8.92 -28.18 -28.64
CA GLU A 168 -8.30 -29.10 -29.62
C GLU A 168 -9.34 -29.96 -30.40
N VAL A 169 -10.61 -29.51 -30.50
CA VAL A 169 -11.66 -30.25 -31.25
C VAL A 169 -12.47 -29.38 -32.24
N VAL A 170 -12.42 -28.04 -32.20
CA VAL A 170 -13.36 -27.23 -33.03
C VAL A 170 -12.81 -26.84 -34.42
N GLU A 171 -11.50 -26.86 -34.66
CA GLU A 171 -10.95 -26.38 -35.94
C GLU A 171 -10.66 -27.50 -36.94
N LYS A 172 -11.70 -28.31 -37.24
CA LYS A 172 -11.65 -29.27 -38.34
C LYS A 172 -13.01 -29.46 -39.03
N ARG A 173 -13.69 -28.34 -39.32
CA ARG A 173 -14.84 -28.26 -40.23
C ARG A 173 -14.87 -26.91 -40.96
N LYS A 174 -13.84 -26.62 -41.75
CA LYS A 174 -13.93 -25.73 -42.91
C LYS A 174 -13.05 -26.38 -43.95
N ASP A 175 -13.71 -27.01 -44.92
CA ASP A 175 -13.22 -27.44 -46.24
C ASP A 175 -14.22 -28.49 -46.79
N LYS A 176 -15.47 -28.08 -46.96
CA LYS A 176 -16.41 -28.71 -47.89
C LYS A 176 -17.56 -27.74 -48.22
N GLU A 177 -17.20 -26.63 -48.86
CA GLU A 177 -18.13 -25.92 -49.74
C GLU A 177 -18.09 -26.59 -51.13
N ASN A 178 -19.21 -26.44 -51.84
CA ASN A 178 -19.57 -26.95 -53.17
C ASN A 178 -20.19 -28.35 -53.20
N ALA A 179 -21.49 -28.40 -52.92
CA ALA A 179 -22.44 -28.93 -53.90
C ALA A 179 -23.81 -28.27 -53.66
N ASP A 180 -24.29 -27.58 -54.68
CA ASP A 180 -25.60 -26.98 -54.81
C ASP A 180 -26.72 -27.99 -54.57
N THR A 181 -27.75 -27.60 -53.81
CA THR A 181 -29.11 -28.07 -54.05
C THR A 181 -30.07 -27.00 -53.51
N GLU A 182 -30.65 -26.25 -54.43
CA GLU A 182 -31.92 -25.55 -54.23
C GLU A 182 -33.01 -26.61 -54.05
N ASP A 183 -33.83 -26.53 -53.00
CA ASP A 183 -35.24 -26.88 -53.12
C ASP A 183 -36.04 -26.25 -51.97
N GLU A 184 -37.25 -25.85 -52.31
CA GLU A 184 -38.11 -24.95 -51.56
C GLU A 184 -38.87 -25.62 -50.41
N GLY A 185 -39.33 -24.78 -49.48
CA GLY A 185 -40.75 -24.84 -49.11
C GLY A 185 -41.13 -25.43 -47.74
N LEU A 186 -41.94 -24.61 -47.07
CA LEU A 186 -43.03 -24.97 -46.13
C LEU A 186 -42.72 -25.02 -44.62
N GLU A 187 -43.11 -23.90 -43.99
CA GLU A 187 -44.12 -23.75 -42.95
C GLU A 187 -44.34 -24.85 -41.88
N ASN A 188 -44.34 -24.37 -40.64
CA ASN A 188 -45.12 -24.79 -39.46
C ASN A 188 -45.01 -26.23 -38.94
N SER A 189 -44.69 -26.36 -37.65
CA SER A 189 -45.68 -26.81 -36.64
C SER A 189 -45.03 -26.87 -35.26
N GLU A 190 -45.69 -26.25 -34.28
CA GLU A 190 -45.56 -26.57 -32.87
C GLU A 190 -45.87 -28.06 -32.64
N GLY A 191 -45.14 -28.71 -31.75
CA GLY A 191 -45.28 -30.15 -31.50
C GLY A 191 -44.59 -30.57 -30.22
N ASN A 192 -45.36 -30.52 -29.14
CA ASN A 192 -45.07 -31.07 -27.82
C ASN A 192 -44.85 -32.60 -27.90
N GLY A 193 -43.94 -33.17 -27.10
CA GLY A 193 -43.81 -34.63 -27.02
C GLY A 193 -42.62 -35.15 -26.23
N ASP A 194 -42.87 -35.48 -24.95
CA ASP A 194 -42.12 -36.43 -24.15
C ASP A 194 -41.87 -37.76 -24.90
N LYS A 195 -40.65 -38.32 -24.80
CA LYS A 195 -40.42 -39.74 -24.48
C LYS A 195 -38.95 -40.11 -24.30
N GLU A 196 -38.80 -41.07 -23.39
CA GLU A 196 -37.61 -41.69 -22.82
C GLU A 196 -36.91 -42.69 -23.76
N ASP A 197 -35.70 -43.07 -23.34
CA ASP A 197 -34.96 -44.33 -23.56
C ASP A 197 -34.56 -44.76 -24.99
N ASP A 198 -33.24 -44.92 -25.24
CA ASP A 198 -32.50 -46.18 -25.07
C ASP A 198 -31.16 -46.16 -25.84
N GLU A 199 -30.24 -47.03 -25.44
CA GLU A 199 -28.82 -47.13 -25.76
C GLU A 199 -28.43 -47.32 -27.24
N GLU A 200 -27.23 -46.85 -27.65
CA GLU A 200 -26.33 -47.71 -28.43
C GLU A 200 -24.84 -47.29 -28.41
N LEU A 201 -24.00 -48.32 -28.24
CA LEU A 201 -22.55 -48.31 -28.12
C LEU A 201 -21.85 -48.07 -29.46
N GLY A 202 -20.96 -47.07 -29.52
CA GLY A 202 -20.13 -46.81 -30.70
C GLY A 202 -18.66 -46.56 -30.35
N GLY A 203 -17.85 -47.62 -30.35
CA GLY A 203 -16.41 -47.57 -30.07
C GLY A 203 -15.60 -46.73 -31.06
N ARG A 204 -14.83 -45.75 -30.56
CA ARG A 204 -13.91 -44.93 -31.36
C ARG A 204 -12.44 -45.29 -31.11
N LYS A 205 -11.78 -45.73 -32.18
CA LYS A 205 -10.35 -46.02 -32.31
C LYS A 205 -9.50 -44.80 -31.93
N LYS A 206 -8.58 -44.98 -30.97
CA LYS A 206 -7.62 -43.97 -30.51
C LYS A 206 -6.54 -43.72 -31.56
N LYS A 207 -6.58 -42.57 -32.24
CA LYS A 207 -5.49 -42.05 -33.08
C LYS A 207 -4.50 -41.26 -32.20
N LYS A 208 -3.22 -41.64 -32.22
CA LYS A 208 -2.12 -40.92 -31.56
C LYS A 208 -1.96 -39.53 -32.17
N THR A 209 -2.18 -38.47 -31.38
CA THR A 209 -1.92 -37.08 -31.78
C THR A 209 -0.58 -36.58 -31.26
N LYS A 210 0.13 -35.92 -32.17
CA LYS A 210 1.47 -35.37 -32.06
C LYS A 210 1.40 -34.02 -31.33
N ILE A 211 2.27 -33.82 -30.34
CA ILE A 211 2.29 -32.69 -29.40
C ILE A 211 2.63 -31.37 -30.12
N LEU A 212 1.74 -30.37 -30.02
CA LEU A 212 1.98 -28.99 -30.45
C LEU A 212 2.65 -28.17 -29.31
N LYS A 213 3.59 -27.30 -29.67
CA LYS A 213 4.53 -26.60 -28.78
C LYS A 213 3.91 -25.33 -28.14
N LYS A 214 4.40 -24.99 -26.94
CA LYS A 214 3.97 -23.91 -26.02
C LYS A 214 4.20 -22.46 -26.51
N SER A 215 4.52 -22.21 -27.78
CA SER A 215 5.05 -20.90 -28.19
C SER A 215 4.03 -19.78 -28.41
N ASP A 216 2.72 -20.06 -28.48
CA ASP A 216 1.73 -19.06 -28.94
C ASP A 216 0.75 -18.59 -27.85
N ILE A 217 1.24 -18.34 -26.63
CA ILE A 217 0.51 -17.46 -25.69
C ILE A 217 0.80 -16.04 -26.14
N ASP A 218 -0.25 -15.31 -26.53
CA ASP A 218 -0.13 -13.93 -27.00
C ASP A 218 0.59 -13.09 -25.93
N LYS A 219 1.77 -12.57 -26.30
CA LYS A 219 2.72 -11.95 -25.38
C LYS A 219 2.14 -10.69 -24.72
N SER A 220 1.16 -10.07 -25.38
CA SER A 220 0.42 -8.88 -24.92
C SER A 220 -0.30 -9.11 -23.59
N ASN A 221 -0.99 -10.24 -23.44
CA ASN A 221 -1.75 -10.56 -22.23
C ASN A 221 -0.87 -10.69 -20.97
N VAL A 222 0.41 -11.00 -21.12
CA VAL A 222 1.34 -11.06 -19.98
C VAL A 222 1.64 -9.66 -19.45
N VAL A 223 1.80 -8.68 -20.34
CA VAL A 223 2.12 -7.29 -19.99
C VAL A 223 0.93 -6.63 -19.30
N ILE A 224 -0.29 -6.75 -19.85
CA ILE A 224 -1.51 -6.22 -19.22
C ILE A 224 -1.69 -6.77 -17.81
N ASN A 225 -1.54 -8.10 -17.63
CA ASN A 225 -1.70 -8.73 -16.31
C ASN A 225 -0.65 -8.25 -15.29
N ASN A 226 0.56 -7.92 -15.74
CA ASN A 226 1.59 -7.35 -14.89
C ASN A 226 1.26 -5.90 -14.51
N ASN A 227 0.77 -5.09 -15.46
CA ASN A 227 0.31 -3.72 -15.20
C ASN A 227 -0.86 -3.69 -14.21
N ILE A 228 -1.83 -4.60 -14.34
CA ILE A 228 -2.95 -4.71 -13.37
C ILE A 228 -2.43 -4.99 -11.96
N LYS A 229 -1.48 -5.91 -11.80
CA LYS A 229 -0.88 -6.22 -10.49
C LYS A 229 -0.15 -5.01 -9.90
N ALA A 230 0.60 -4.27 -10.73
CA ALA A 230 1.29 -3.06 -10.31
C ALA A 230 0.28 -2.01 -9.81
N LEU A 231 -0.80 -1.77 -10.57
CA LEU A 231 -1.87 -0.85 -10.19
C LEU A 231 -2.60 -1.29 -8.91
N MET A 232 -2.89 -2.58 -8.74
CA MET A 232 -3.55 -3.10 -7.53
C MET A 232 -2.69 -2.93 -6.27
N ASN A 233 -1.37 -3.12 -6.38
CA ASN A 233 -0.46 -2.95 -5.27
C ASN A 233 -0.29 -1.47 -4.92
N TRP A 234 -0.19 -0.59 -5.93
CA TRP A 234 0.00 0.84 -5.73
C TRP A 234 -1.24 1.53 -5.17
N TRP A 235 -2.41 1.19 -5.70
CA TRP A 235 -3.69 1.81 -5.34
C TRP A 235 -4.50 0.98 -4.33
N SER A 236 -3.83 0.17 -3.50
CA SER A 236 -4.51 -0.55 -2.42
C SER A 236 -5.09 0.44 -1.41
N CYS A 237 -6.38 0.31 -1.12
CA CYS A 237 -7.06 1.23 -0.21
C CYS A 237 -6.66 0.92 1.24
N SER A 238 -6.08 1.90 1.95
CA SER A 238 -5.74 1.79 3.38
C SER A 238 -6.84 2.35 4.31
N MET A 239 -7.93 2.88 3.76
CA MET A 239 -9.01 3.48 4.55
C MET A 239 -9.90 2.39 5.15
N GLY A 240 -9.89 2.28 6.49
CA GLY A 240 -10.59 1.20 7.21
C GLY A 240 -12.12 1.14 7.04
N HIS A 241 -12.74 2.20 6.51
CA HIS A 241 -14.17 2.25 6.22
C HIS A 241 -14.51 2.18 4.73
N CYS A 242 -13.51 2.03 3.85
CA CYS A 242 -13.77 1.89 2.42
C CYS A 242 -14.16 0.44 2.09
N THR A 243 -15.22 0.26 1.31
CA THR A 243 -15.67 -1.07 0.86
C THR A 243 -14.88 -1.60 -0.34
N SER A 244 -14.14 -0.73 -1.03
CA SER A 244 -13.29 -1.11 -2.15
C SER A 244 -11.90 -1.51 -1.68
N ASN A 245 -11.35 -2.56 -2.29
CA ASN A 245 -9.95 -2.95 -2.06
C ASN A 245 -8.95 -1.99 -2.73
N TRP A 246 -9.39 -1.26 -3.76
CA TRP A 246 -8.54 -0.36 -4.54
C TRP A 246 -9.20 1.00 -4.70
N CYS A 247 -8.47 2.07 -4.45
CA CYS A 247 -8.96 3.43 -4.54
C CYS A 247 -7.90 4.34 -5.14
N LEU A 248 -8.32 5.25 -6.02
CA LEU A 248 -7.51 6.39 -6.40
C LEU A 248 -7.67 7.45 -5.30
N VAL A 249 -6.59 7.75 -4.59
CA VAL A 249 -6.56 8.74 -3.50
C VAL A 249 -5.91 10.00 -4.01
N ASP A 250 -6.55 11.16 -3.81
CA ASP A 250 -5.93 12.44 -4.11
C ASP A 250 -4.86 12.77 -3.05
N PRO A 251 -3.58 12.97 -3.43
CA PRO A 251 -2.56 13.39 -2.48
C PRO A 251 -2.78 14.82 -1.94
N VAL A 252 -3.52 15.68 -2.66
CA VAL A 252 -3.70 17.09 -2.30
C VAL A 252 -4.92 17.29 -1.38
N GLU A 253 -6.05 16.67 -1.70
CA GLU A 253 -7.26 16.72 -0.87
C GLU A 253 -7.25 15.62 0.19
N LEU A 254 -6.28 15.72 1.11
CA LEU A 254 -6.16 15.01 2.40
C LEU A 254 -7.19 13.89 2.64
N ARG A 255 -6.99 12.74 1.98
CA ARG A 255 -7.62 11.42 2.21
C ARG A 255 -9.16 11.34 2.27
N THR A 256 -9.90 12.44 2.11
CA THR A 256 -11.37 12.43 2.20
C THR A 256 -12.03 12.03 0.89
N LEU A 257 -11.40 12.35 -0.24
CA LEU A 257 -11.90 11.97 -1.55
C LEU A 257 -11.14 10.76 -2.09
N HIS A 258 -11.84 9.63 -2.15
CA HIS A 258 -11.33 8.38 -2.70
C HIS A 258 -12.29 7.83 -3.75
N PHE A 259 -11.77 7.56 -4.94
CA PHE A 259 -12.54 6.99 -6.04
C PHE A 259 -12.33 5.48 -6.11
N ALA A 260 -13.39 4.69 -5.87
CA ALA A 260 -13.33 3.24 -5.84
C ALA A 260 -13.00 2.65 -7.23
N LEU A 261 -11.84 2.00 -7.33
CA LEU A 261 -11.38 1.35 -8.56
C LEU A 261 -11.93 -0.07 -8.66
N SER A 262 -12.92 -0.27 -9.52
CA SER A 262 -13.32 -1.61 -9.96
C SER A 262 -12.29 -2.27 -10.90
N MET A 263 -12.37 -3.59 -11.08
CA MET A 263 -11.51 -4.33 -12.02
C MET A 263 -11.62 -3.81 -13.47
N ALA A 264 -12.78 -3.25 -13.85
CA ALA A 264 -12.95 -2.65 -15.17
C ALA A 264 -12.06 -1.42 -15.36
N HIS A 265 -11.93 -0.56 -14.34
CA HIS A 265 -11.01 0.58 -14.37
C HIS A 265 -9.56 0.12 -14.52
N LEU A 266 -9.15 -0.90 -13.75
CA LEU A 266 -7.80 -1.44 -13.77
C LEU A 266 -7.43 -2.06 -15.13
N ASN A 267 -8.35 -2.79 -15.76
CA ASN A 267 -8.13 -3.36 -17.10
C ASN A 267 -7.92 -2.27 -18.17
N ILE A 268 -8.78 -1.24 -18.17
CA ILE A 268 -8.70 -0.13 -19.12
C ILE A 268 -7.40 0.65 -18.92
N TRP A 269 -7.03 0.90 -17.67
CA TRP A 269 -5.78 1.59 -17.33
C TRP A 269 -4.55 0.77 -17.74
N ALA A 270 -4.51 -0.52 -17.42
CA ALA A 270 -3.40 -1.40 -17.79
C ALA A 270 -3.22 -1.56 -19.30
N ALA A 271 -4.32 -1.62 -20.06
CA ALA A 271 -4.28 -1.66 -21.52
C ALA A 271 -3.78 -0.33 -22.10
N ALA A 272 -4.19 0.82 -21.53
CA ALA A 272 -3.67 2.12 -21.94
C ALA A 272 -2.17 2.28 -21.67
N MET A 273 -1.66 1.71 -20.56
CA MET A 273 -0.23 1.65 -20.27
C MET A 273 0.55 0.78 -21.28
N GLU A 274 -0.04 -0.33 -21.75
CA GLU A 274 0.59 -1.20 -22.76
C GLU A 274 0.63 -0.56 -24.15
N ALA A 275 -0.39 0.22 -24.52
CA ALA A 275 -0.46 0.91 -25.80
C ALA A 275 0.70 1.90 -26.05
N GLY A 276 1.54 2.16 -25.04
CA GLY A 276 2.80 2.89 -25.18
C GLY A 276 2.63 4.40 -25.34
N ASP A 277 1.40 4.91 -25.19
CA ASP A 277 1.12 6.34 -25.17
C ASP A 277 1.38 6.86 -23.75
N SER A 278 2.65 6.91 -23.37
CA SER A 278 3.13 7.27 -22.02
C SER A 278 2.68 8.65 -21.55
N VAL A 279 2.19 9.49 -22.47
CA VAL A 279 1.59 10.79 -22.18
C VAL A 279 0.17 10.65 -21.61
N LYS A 280 -0.53 9.54 -21.88
CA LYS A 280 -1.95 9.34 -21.56
C LYS A 280 -2.21 8.50 -20.30
N ALA A 281 -1.36 7.52 -19.97
CA ALA A 281 -1.56 6.68 -18.78
C ALA A 281 -0.24 6.21 -18.16
N THR A 282 -0.06 6.46 -16.86
CA THR A 282 1.09 5.99 -16.05
C THR A 282 0.59 5.26 -14.81
N ILE A 283 1.47 4.67 -14.00
CA ILE A 283 1.05 4.02 -12.74
C ILE A 283 0.32 4.98 -11.78
N ASP A 284 0.72 6.26 -11.81
CA ASP A 284 0.18 7.31 -10.95
C ASP A 284 -1.02 8.05 -11.55
N LYS A 285 -1.21 7.94 -12.87
CA LYS A 285 -2.17 8.76 -13.60
C LYS A 285 -3.08 7.91 -14.51
N PRO A 286 -4.40 7.92 -14.26
CA PRO A 286 -5.34 7.16 -15.08
C PRO A 286 -5.43 7.75 -16.49
N THR A 287 -5.87 6.91 -17.42
CA THR A 287 -6.16 7.31 -18.80
C THR A 287 -7.36 8.25 -18.87
N ASN A 288 -7.39 9.12 -19.90
CA ASN A 288 -8.54 9.94 -20.24
C ASN A 288 -9.64 9.09 -20.94
N HIS A 289 -10.19 8.14 -20.20
CA HIS A 289 -11.28 7.27 -20.65
C HIS A 289 -12.54 7.61 -19.86
N LYS A 290 -13.71 7.58 -20.52
CA LYS A 290 -15.01 7.92 -19.94
C LYS A 290 -15.38 7.30 -18.58
N MET A 291 -14.75 6.17 -18.25
CA MET A 291 -14.92 5.49 -16.95
C MET A 291 -14.27 6.26 -15.80
N PHE A 292 -13.42 7.24 -16.10
CA PHE A 292 -12.76 8.12 -15.16
C PHE A 292 -13.32 9.55 -15.21
N ASP A 293 -14.42 9.81 -15.92
CA ASP A 293 -15.04 11.15 -16.01
C ASP A 293 -15.64 11.60 -14.68
N ALA A 294 -15.90 10.66 -13.76
CA ALA A 294 -16.31 10.96 -12.40
C ALA A 294 -15.16 11.49 -11.53
N LEU A 295 -13.93 11.47 -12.02
CA LEU A 295 -12.80 12.14 -11.37
C LEU A 295 -12.85 13.65 -11.68
N PRO A 296 -12.51 14.52 -10.72
CA PRO A 296 -12.37 15.93 -11.01
C PRO A 296 -11.35 16.16 -12.15
N ALA A 297 -11.64 17.10 -13.04
CA ALA A 297 -10.94 17.26 -14.34
C ALA A 297 -9.42 17.49 -14.22
N ASN A 298 -8.93 17.87 -13.03
CA ASN A 298 -7.50 17.96 -12.72
C ASN A 298 -6.79 16.59 -12.59
N LYS A 299 -7.51 15.46 -12.60
CA LYS A 299 -6.95 14.11 -12.38
C LYS A 299 -6.94 13.20 -13.61
N THR A 300 -7.81 13.40 -14.58
CA THR A 300 -8.03 12.46 -15.70
C THR A 300 -7.01 12.57 -16.84
N GLY A 301 -5.90 13.27 -16.63
CA GLY A 301 -4.94 13.53 -17.69
C GLY A 301 -5.46 14.40 -18.83
N MET A 302 -6.60 15.06 -18.64
CA MET A 302 -6.90 16.25 -19.42
C MET A 302 -5.74 17.23 -19.22
N THR A 303 -4.96 17.44 -20.28
CA THR A 303 -4.10 18.61 -20.37
C THR A 303 -5.00 19.81 -20.10
N SER A 304 -4.69 20.62 -19.09
CA SER A 304 -5.44 21.85 -18.85
C SER A 304 -5.55 22.63 -20.17
N LEU A 305 -6.63 23.39 -20.37
CA LEU A 305 -6.75 24.28 -21.53
C LEU A 305 -5.48 25.12 -21.74
N LEU A 306 -4.80 25.50 -20.65
CA LEU A 306 -3.48 26.15 -20.65
C LEU A 306 -2.35 25.29 -21.23
N THR A 307 -2.29 24.01 -20.89
CA THR A 307 -1.29 23.07 -21.42
C THR A 307 -1.55 22.77 -22.90
N GLU A 308 -2.82 22.64 -23.29
CA GLU A 308 -3.24 22.48 -24.67
C GLU A 308 -2.96 23.76 -25.50
N CYS A 309 -3.17 24.94 -24.92
CA CYS A 309 -2.81 26.23 -25.52
C CYS A 309 -1.29 26.38 -25.64
N CYS A 310 -0.51 26.00 -24.62
CA CYS A 310 0.96 25.97 -24.67
C CYS A 310 1.49 25.00 -25.72
N ASN A 311 0.83 23.86 -25.93
CA ASN A 311 1.21 22.90 -26.95
C ASN A 311 0.79 23.36 -28.37
N GLN A 312 -0.35 24.05 -28.52
CA GLN A 312 -0.72 24.75 -29.75
C GLN A 312 0.26 25.89 -30.08
N MET A 313 0.73 26.63 -29.07
CA MET A 313 1.74 27.69 -29.23
C MET A 313 3.08 27.12 -29.71
N LYS A 314 3.43 25.88 -29.34
CA LYS A 314 4.63 25.20 -29.85
C LYS A 314 4.46 24.64 -31.26
N ALA A 315 3.23 24.42 -31.73
CA ALA A 315 2.93 23.90 -33.06
C ALA A 315 2.80 25.00 -34.14
N SER A 316 2.50 26.25 -33.74
CA SER A 316 2.32 27.38 -34.65
C SER A 316 3.60 28.21 -34.76
N LYS A 317 4.42 27.94 -35.78
CA LYS A 317 5.73 28.58 -35.95
C LYS A 317 5.74 30.01 -36.52
N ASP A 318 4.61 30.63 -36.86
CA ASP A 318 4.69 31.89 -37.64
C ASP A 318 3.55 32.91 -37.55
N SER A 319 2.82 33.00 -36.43
CA SER A 319 2.01 34.21 -36.21
C SER A 319 1.97 34.63 -34.74
N ARG A 320 2.31 35.90 -34.48
CA ARG A 320 2.25 36.49 -33.14
C ARG A 320 0.77 36.68 -32.76
N PRO A 321 0.26 36.02 -31.71
CA PRO A 321 -1.10 36.27 -31.26
C PRO A 321 -1.16 37.65 -30.58
N VAL A 322 -2.06 38.51 -31.05
CA VAL A 322 -2.43 39.76 -30.38
C VAL A 322 -3.56 39.45 -29.41
N PHE A 323 -3.28 39.53 -28.11
CA PHE A 323 -4.30 39.38 -27.08
C PHE A 323 -4.89 40.75 -26.76
N ASN A 324 -6.12 41.00 -27.21
CA ASN A 324 -6.87 42.18 -26.81
C ASN A 324 -7.62 41.85 -25.51
N ILE A 325 -7.03 42.23 -24.37
CA ILE A 325 -7.68 42.05 -23.05
C ILE A 325 -8.45 43.33 -22.75
N ASN A 326 -9.76 43.29 -22.93
CA ASN A 326 -10.66 44.37 -22.53
C ASN A 326 -10.99 44.20 -21.05
N ILE A 327 -10.33 44.97 -20.17
CA ILE A 327 -10.56 44.95 -18.73
C ILE A 327 -11.66 45.98 -18.41
N PRO A 328 -12.83 45.55 -17.88
CA PRO A 328 -13.88 46.48 -17.49
C PRO A 328 -13.38 47.46 -16.42
N ALA A 329 -13.77 48.74 -16.54
CA ALA A 329 -13.31 49.83 -15.67
C ALA A 329 -13.52 49.56 -14.17
N GLU A 330 -14.42 48.66 -13.83
CA GLU A 330 -14.81 48.26 -12.48
C GLU A 330 -13.67 47.57 -11.72
N PHE A 331 -12.78 46.86 -12.43
CA PHE A 331 -11.62 46.20 -11.83
C PHE A 331 -10.49 47.18 -11.46
N ALA A 332 -10.45 48.38 -12.04
CA ALA A 332 -9.45 49.38 -11.69
C ALA A 332 -9.66 49.95 -10.27
N ALA A 333 -10.90 49.91 -9.75
CA ALA A 333 -11.23 50.39 -8.41
C ALA A 333 -10.62 49.53 -7.29
N LEU A 334 -10.32 48.25 -7.55
CA LEU A 334 -9.75 47.33 -6.56
C LEU A 334 -8.27 47.61 -6.23
N PHE A 335 -7.59 48.41 -7.05
CA PHE A 335 -6.16 48.73 -6.87
C PHE A 335 -5.91 50.13 -6.31
N HIS A 336 -6.96 50.86 -5.92
CA HIS A 336 -6.79 52.14 -5.24
C HIS A 336 -6.58 51.87 -3.75
N HIS A 337 -5.30 51.90 -3.32
CA HIS A 337 -4.96 51.91 -1.91
C HIS A 337 -5.61 53.13 -1.22
N PRO A 338 -6.21 52.98 -0.03
CA PRO A 338 -6.69 54.12 0.73
C PRO A 338 -5.47 54.97 1.12
N SER A 339 -5.37 56.16 0.53
CA SER A 339 -4.40 57.18 0.90
C SER A 339 -4.57 57.53 2.38
N LEU A 340 -3.49 57.39 3.15
CA LEU A 340 -3.41 57.74 4.56
C LEU A 340 -3.86 59.19 4.79
N PRO A 341 -4.64 59.48 5.85
CA PRO A 341 -4.99 60.84 6.20
C PRO A 341 -3.75 61.61 6.70
N VAL A 342 -3.49 62.75 6.06
CA VAL A 342 -2.54 63.75 6.51
C VAL A 342 -3.03 64.35 7.82
N TYR A 343 -2.27 64.14 8.91
CA TYR A 343 -2.52 64.80 10.20
C TYR A 343 -2.10 66.27 10.15
N PRO A 344 -2.93 67.22 10.61
CA PRO A 344 -2.48 68.56 10.99
C PRO A 344 -1.86 68.56 12.42
N PRO A 345 -0.99 69.54 12.74
CA PRO A 345 -0.26 69.57 14.01
C PRO A 345 -1.14 69.99 15.19
N ALA A 346 -0.74 69.51 16.36
CA ALA A 346 -1.38 69.61 17.67
C ALA A 346 -1.72 71.03 18.15
N PRO A 347 -2.72 71.15 19.05
CA PRO A 347 -2.46 71.78 20.34
C PRO A 347 -3.01 70.98 21.54
N VAL A 348 -2.22 70.96 22.61
CA VAL A 348 -2.56 70.58 24.00
C VAL A 348 -3.32 71.73 24.72
N PRO A 349 -3.87 71.55 25.93
CA PRO A 349 -4.65 70.44 26.48
C PRO A 349 -5.98 70.95 27.12
N ASN A 350 -7.00 70.11 27.27
CA ASN A 350 -7.94 70.33 28.38
C ASN A 350 -8.63 69.06 28.86
N LEU A 351 -8.67 68.94 30.18
CA LEU A 351 -9.26 67.89 30.97
C LEU A 351 -10.79 67.86 30.76
N THR A 352 -11.34 66.72 30.33
CA THR A 352 -12.61 66.23 30.88
C THR A 352 -12.82 64.75 30.55
N SER A 353 -12.97 63.99 31.63
CA SER A 353 -13.55 62.66 31.76
C SER A 353 -14.69 62.36 30.79
N VAL A 354 -14.49 61.41 29.87
CA VAL A 354 -15.56 60.53 29.36
C VAL A 354 -14.96 59.14 29.11
N VAL A 355 -15.57 58.14 29.74
CA VAL A 355 -15.28 56.71 29.66
C VAL A 355 -15.62 56.17 28.26
N PRO A 356 -14.70 55.48 27.55
CA PRO A 356 -15.05 54.66 26.39
C PRO A 356 -15.28 53.19 26.79
N PRO A 357 -16.15 52.47 26.06
CA PRO A 357 -16.52 51.09 26.37
C PRO A 357 -15.39 50.12 26.03
N LEU A 358 -15.20 49.16 26.93
CA LEU A 358 -14.42 47.93 26.75
C LEU A 358 -14.74 47.25 25.41
N LEU A 359 -13.83 47.33 24.46
CA LEU A 359 -13.62 46.27 23.48
C LEU A 359 -12.35 45.53 23.90
N ALA A 360 -12.56 44.51 24.73
CA ALA A 360 -11.53 43.55 25.08
C ALA A 360 -11.10 42.79 23.82
N SER A 361 -9.91 43.15 23.37
CA SER A 361 -8.85 42.29 22.86
C SER A 361 -9.29 40.96 22.21
N VAL A 362 -9.11 40.93 20.89
CA VAL A 362 -9.01 39.75 20.05
C VAL A 362 -8.17 38.67 20.76
N ASN A 363 -8.71 37.46 20.79
CA ASN A 363 -8.14 36.22 21.30
C ASN A 363 -6.63 36.14 21.06
N GLY A 364 -5.86 36.42 22.11
CA GLY A 364 -4.55 35.83 22.29
C GLY A 364 -4.78 34.35 22.57
N SER A 365 -4.95 33.55 21.51
CA SER A 365 -4.71 32.11 21.59
C SER A 365 -3.28 31.98 22.06
N SER A 366 -3.12 31.76 23.37
CA SER A 366 -1.91 31.24 23.97
C SER A 366 -1.37 30.21 22.98
N LEU A 367 -0.17 30.44 22.42
CA LEU A 367 0.58 29.41 21.72
C LEU A 367 0.88 28.33 22.76
N GLY A 368 -0.14 27.55 23.13
CA GLY A 368 0.03 26.34 23.88
C GLY A 368 1.01 25.51 23.08
N ASP A 369 2.06 25.04 23.76
CA ASP A 369 3.15 24.26 23.20
C ASP A 369 2.59 23.27 22.18
N SER A 370 2.75 23.60 20.90
CA SER A 370 2.31 22.71 19.83
C SER A 370 3.15 21.46 19.96
N MET A 371 2.50 20.37 20.36
CA MET A 371 3.07 19.05 20.31
C MET A 371 3.45 18.73 18.86
N LEU A 372 4.58 18.07 18.68
CA LEU A 372 5.08 17.69 17.36
C LEU A 372 4.08 16.80 16.60
N ILE A 373 3.29 16.01 17.34
CA ILE A 373 2.14 15.26 16.82
C ILE A 373 0.86 15.97 17.29
N PRO A 374 0.00 16.45 16.37
CA PRO A 374 -1.26 17.08 16.73
C PRO A 374 -2.18 16.15 17.54
N SER A 375 -2.83 16.71 18.56
CA SER A 375 -3.85 16.03 19.37
C SER A 375 -4.96 15.46 18.49
N GLY A 376 -5.03 14.14 18.35
CA GLY A 376 -5.99 13.44 17.48
C GLY A 376 -5.35 12.55 16.43
N ASN A 377 -4.06 12.74 16.16
CA ASN A 377 -3.29 11.83 15.34
C ASN A 377 -2.73 10.69 16.19
N THR A 378 -2.70 9.48 15.64
CA THR A 378 -2.03 8.33 16.24
C THR A 378 -0.66 8.14 15.60
N CYS A 379 0.34 7.82 16.42
CA CYS A 379 1.66 7.40 15.97
C CYS A 379 1.57 6.31 14.91
N GLY A 380 2.44 6.40 13.90
CA GLY A 380 2.54 5.40 12.86
C GLY A 380 3.16 4.08 13.35
N PHE A 381 3.60 3.24 12.42
CA PHE A 381 4.24 1.97 12.75
C PHE A 381 5.52 2.20 13.58
N GLN A 382 5.80 1.32 14.55
CA GLN A 382 7.00 1.44 15.37
C GLN A 382 8.24 1.14 14.53
N MET A 383 9.19 2.08 14.51
CA MET A 383 10.48 1.93 13.86
C MET A 383 11.56 2.70 14.65
N THR A 384 12.84 2.41 14.35
CA THR A 384 13.97 3.14 14.94
C THR A 384 14.08 4.54 14.32
N ILE A 385 14.74 5.49 15.00
CA ILE A 385 14.98 6.83 14.45
C ILE A 385 15.77 6.75 13.12
N LYS A 386 16.73 5.81 13.03
CA LYS A 386 17.53 5.61 11.82
C LYS A 386 16.66 5.16 10.64
N ASP A 387 15.79 4.18 10.86
CA ASP A 387 14.88 3.67 9.82
C ASP A 387 13.89 4.76 9.38
N PHE A 388 13.40 5.55 10.33
CA PHE A 388 12.52 6.69 10.05
C PHE A 388 13.22 7.75 9.21
N CYS A 389 14.39 8.26 9.63
CA CYS A 389 15.13 9.25 8.87
C CYS A 389 15.47 8.76 7.46
N THR A 390 15.79 7.46 7.31
CA THR A 390 16.04 6.86 5.99
C THR A 390 14.77 6.79 5.14
N SER A 391 13.63 6.41 5.73
CA SER A 391 12.36 6.22 5.02
C SER A 391 11.74 7.53 4.52
N TYR A 392 12.01 8.63 5.21
CA TYR A 392 11.49 9.97 4.88
C TYR A 392 12.58 10.92 4.37
N GLU A 393 13.74 10.39 3.97
CA GLU A 393 14.86 11.14 3.38
C GLU A 393 15.32 12.34 4.23
N LEU A 394 15.25 12.23 5.55
CA LEU A 394 15.70 13.28 6.47
C LEU A 394 17.23 13.36 6.49
N GLY A 395 17.75 14.58 6.52
CA GLY A 395 19.19 14.82 6.53
C GLY A 395 19.90 14.18 7.75
N PRO A 396 21.17 13.78 7.62
CA PRO A 396 21.92 13.13 8.69
C PRO A 396 22.07 14.01 9.95
N ALA A 397 22.00 15.34 9.80
CA ALA A 397 22.01 16.28 10.92
C ALA A 397 20.79 16.12 11.84
N ILE A 398 19.59 15.93 11.29
CA ILE A 398 18.35 15.68 12.04
C ILE A 398 18.48 14.37 12.82
N GLN A 399 18.93 13.31 12.14
CA GLN A 399 19.11 11.99 12.75
C GLN A 399 20.09 12.07 13.93
N GLN A 400 21.24 12.72 13.75
CA GLN A 400 22.26 12.82 14.79
C GLN A 400 21.74 13.61 15.99
N LYS A 401 21.09 14.77 15.79
CA LYS A 401 20.52 15.57 16.88
C LYS A 401 19.48 14.78 17.68
N LEU A 402 18.63 13.99 17.03
CA LEU A 402 17.67 13.13 17.73
C LEU A 402 18.38 12.06 18.57
N LEU A 403 19.43 11.42 18.04
CA LEU A 403 20.20 10.41 18.75
C LEU A 403 21.00 10.99 19.92
N ASP A 404 21.61 12.17 19.75
CA ASP A 404 22.38 12.88 20.78
C ASP A 404 21.49 13.28 21.97
N ASN A 405 20.20 13.49 21.73
CA ASN A 405 19.19 13.77 22.77
C ASN A 405 18.50 12.50 23.30
N GLY A 406 19.03 11.31 22.98
CA GLY A 406 18.56 10.03 23.55
C GLY A 406 17.29 9.45 22.91
N PHE A 407 16.82 10.00 21.78
CA PHE A 407 15.68 9.44 21.08
C PHE A 407 16.09 8.22 20.26
N LEU A 408 15.67 7.03 20.68
CA LEU A 408 15.99 5.77 20.00
C LEU A 408 14.86 5.22 19.11
N LYS A 409 13.61 5.60 19.41
CA LYS A 409 12.41 5.02 18.79
C LYS A 409 11.36 6.09 18.52
N MET A 410 10.61 5.94 17.43
CA MET A 410 9.62 6.92 16.98
C MET A 410 8.45 7.21 17.95
N HIS A 411 8.12 6.28 18.83
CA HIS A 411 7.04 6.48 19.81
C HIS A 411 7.30 7.66 20.77
N SER A 412 8.55 8.12 20.91
CA SER A 412 8.87 9.27 21.75
C SER A 412 8.38 10.60 21.16
N PHE A 413 8.13 10.67 19.85
CA PHE A 413 7.72 11.92 19.18
C PHE A 413 6.38 12.46 19.67
N GLN A 414 5.52 11.61 20.22
CA GLN A 414 4.25 12.04 20.84
C GLN A 414 4.43 12.86 22.13
N TYR A 415 5.65 12.90 22.66
CA TYR A 415 5.99 13.64 23.87
C TYR A 415 6.90 14.84 23.60
N ILE A 416 7.26 15.10 22.34
CA ILE A 416 8.14 16.22 21.97
C ILE A 416 7.27 17.44 21.66
N ALA A 417 7.51 18.54 22.36
CA ALA A 417 6.98 19.84 22.01
C ALA A 417 7.87 20.53 20.96
N LEU A 418 7.29 21.45 20.17
CA LEU A 418 8.08 22.27 19.25
C LEU A 418 9.13 23.15 19.97
N SER A 419 8.90 23.49 21.25
CA SER A 419 9.87 24.18 22.10
C SER A 419 11.09 23.30 22.40
N ASP A 420 10.90 22.01 22.69
CA ASP A 420 11.99 21.06 22.92
C ASP A 420 12.90 20.94 21.68
N LEU A 421 12.33 20.95 20.47
CA LEU A 421 13.12 20.93 19.22
C LEU A 421 14.04 22.15 19.10
N LYS A 422 13.60 23.33 19.55
CA LYS A 422 14.43 24.52 19.57
C LYS A 422 15.54 24.41 20.62
N GLU A 423 15.24 23.83 21.79
CA GLU A 423 16.23 23.57 22.85
C GLU A 423 17.29 22.56 22.39
N MET A 424 16.89 21.56 21.61
CA MET A 424 17.78 20.61 20.93
C MET A 424 18.58 21.21 19.76
N SER A 425 18.56 22.53 19.60
CA SER A 425 19.31 23.24 18.56
C SER A 425 18.91 22.87 17.12
N PHE A 426 17.65 22.51 16.87
CA PHE A 426 17.14 22.36 15.51
C PHE A 426 16.94 23.74 14.84
N HIS A 427 17.37 23.85 13.60
CA HIS A 427 17.07 25.01 12.75
C HIS A 427 15.63 24.95 12.26
N HIS A 428 15.04 26.12 11.96
CA HIS A 428 13.65 26.20 11.50
C HIS A 428 13.35 25.33 10.26
N GLY A 429 14.31 25.20 9.33
CA GLY A 429 14.18 24.32 8.16
C GLY A 429 14.13 22.84 8.56
N GLU A 430 14.99 22.41 9.48
CA GLU A 430 15.02 21.04 9.99
C GLU A 430 13.73 20.70 10.77
N ILE A 431 13.19 21.65 11.53
CA ILE A 431 11.89 21.49 12.23
C ILE A 431 10.76 21.30 11.21
N ALA A 432 10.77 22.07 10.11
CA ALA A 432 9.75 21.95 9.06
C ALA A 432 9.84 20.58 8.33
N GLU A 433 11.04 20.13 7.97
CA GLU A 433 11.27 18.81 7.37
C GLU A 433 10.83 17.67 8.30
N LEU A 434 11.20 17.75 9.59
CA LEU A 434 10.78 16.76 10.58
C LEU A 434 9.26 16.73 10.76
N HIS A 435 8.62 17.90 10.81
CA HIS A 435 7.17 18.00 10.93
C HIS A 435 6.44 17.44 9.70
N ASP A 436 6.95 17.69 8.49
CA ASP A 436 6.40 17.12 7.26
C ASP A 436 6.52 15.59 7.24
N ALA A 437 7.69 15.05 7.60
CA ALA A 437 7.88 13.60 7.71
C ALA A 437 6.93 12.96 8.73
N ILE A 438 6.71 13.62 9.87
CA ILE A 438 5.78 13.14 10.92
C ILE A 438 4.33 13.20 10.43
N ALA A 439 3.94 14.24 9.69
CA ALA A 439 2.61 14.32 9.09
C ALA A 439 2.33 13.17 8.12
N HIS A 440 3.35 12.73 7.37
CA HIS A 440 3.25 11.56 6.48
C HIS A 440 3.25 10.22 7.23
N TRP A 441 3.95 10.14 8.37
CA TRP A 441 4.03 8.94 9.19
C TRP A 441 2.80 8.70 10.07
N CYS A 442 2.21 9.77 10.61
CA CYS A 442 1.05 9.69 11.49
C CYS A 442 -0.24 9.34 10.73
N PHE A 443 -1.17 8.69 11.44
CA PHE A 443 -2.53 8.42 10.94
C PHE A 443 -3.54 9.27 11.70
N VAL A 444 -4.53 9.83 11.00
CA VAL A 444 -5.66 10.50 11.65
C VAL A 444 -6.56 9.43 12.27
N LYS A 445 -6.85 9.55 13.58
CA LYS A 445 -7.77 8.64 14.25
C LYS A 445 -9.18 8.90 13.71
N ALA A 446 -9.79 7.90 13.07
CA ALA A 446 -11.21 7.98 12.72
C ALA A 446 -12.01 8.12 14.02
N GLN A 447 -12.76 9.22 14.15
CA GLN A 447 -13.65 9.48 15.30
C GLN A 447 -14.88 8.60 15.25
#